data_AF-X5V729-F1
#
_entry.id   AF-X5V729-F1
#
_cell.length_a   1.000
_cell.length_b   1.000
_cell.length_c   1.000
_cell.angle_alpha   90.00
_cell.angle_beta   90.00
_cell.angle_gamma   90.00
#
_symmetry.space_group_name_H-M   'P 1'
#
loop_
_entity.id
_entity.type
_entity.pdbx_description
1 polymer ?
#
loop_
_entity_poly.entity_id
_entity_poly.type
_entity_poly.pdbx_seq_one_letter_code
_entity_poly.pdbx_strand_id
1 'polypeptide(L)'
;MSWETRAANNLLPLSWDKGSLSQALREWRYTGDYHDLEAPSANCELCDHPDIRYQFEIRNLHTAARLLIGSECIHRFGIAATDEEGRTLDALATRKKVDRDRRQLVEDARRRRLVSALVALANVEPNFDVHSFIDYLQTRGAFTPKQLATVLWRLRKKGVVHSPQDFKLTIRRGREKAQLLSLKDWEMALVKPCLTTEQSAYLEKVAHRRSGLDHLLD
;
A
#
# COMPACT_ATOMS: atom_id res chain seq x y z
N MET A 1 -5.80 30.31 4.15
CA MET A 1 -4.35 30.24 4.45
C MET A 1 -3.72 29.19 3.54
N SER A 2 -2.57 29.48 2.91
CA SER A 2 -1.92 28.51 2.01
C SER A 2 -1.21 27.41 2.78
N TRP A 3 -0.79 26.34 2.09
CA TRP A 3 -0.07 25.22 2.70
C TRP A 3 1.36 25.64 3.09
N GLU A 4 1.98 26.55 2.33
CA GLU A 4 3.27 27.17 2.62
C GLU A 4 3.20 28.01 3.89
N THR A 5 2.14 28.80 4.08
CA THR A 5 1.97 29.59 5.31
C THR A 5 1.85 28.70 6.54
N ARG A 6 1.09 27.61 6.46
CA ARG A 6 0.97 26.65 7.57
C ARG A 6 2.32 25.98 7.88
N ALA A 7 3.04 25.56 6.84
CA ALA A 7 4.39 25.02 7.01
C ALA A 7 5.37 26.02 7.63
N ALA A 8 5.34 27.29 7.24
CA ALA A 8 6.14 28.31 7.89
C ALA A 8 5.78 28.45 9.37
N ASN A 9 4.49 28.52 9.70
CA ASN A 9 4.02 28.68 11.07
C ASN A 9 4.44 27.50 11.97
N ASN A 10 4.45 26.29 11.43
CA ASN A 10 4.75 25.08 12.21
C ASN A 10 6.26 24.78 12.27
N LEU A 11 7.00 25.04 11.19
CA LEU A 11 8.41 24.66 11.07
C LEU A 11 9.38 25.73 11.59
N LEU A 12 9.11 27.02 11.36
CA LEU A 12 10.04 28.11 11.76
C LEU A 12 10.27 28.17 13.27
N PRO A 13 9.26 28.03 14.16
CA PRO A 13 9.50 28.08 15.61
C PRO A 13 10.43 26.98 16.11
N LEU A 14 10.51 25.86 15.39
CA LEU A 14 11.30 24.67 15.71
C LEU A 14 12.67 24.66 15.02
N SER A 15 12.92 25.63 14.13
CA SER A 15 14.15 25.73 13.35
C SER A 15 15.12 26.73 13.97
N TRP A 16 16.39 26.60 13.60
CA TRP A 16 17.42 27.57 13.95
C TRP A 16 17.19 28.87 13.17
N ASP A 17 17.04 28.79 11.83
CA ASP A 17 16.60 29.91 11.00
C ASP A 17 15.08 30.11 11.13
N LYS A 18 14.70 31.24 11.71
CA LYS A 18 13.29 31.65 11.90
C LYS A 18 12.80 32.65 10.86
N GLY A 19 13.69 33.16 10.01
CA GLY A 19 13.43 34.26 9.07
C GLY A 19 13.03 33.78 7.67
N SER A 20 13.39 32.56 7.29
CA SER A 20 13.10 32.03 5.95
C SER A 20 12.74 30.54 5.97
N LEU A 21 11.54 30.22 5.50
CA LEU A 21 11.10 28.82 5.37
C LEU A 21 12.03 28.00 4.47
N SER A 22 12.56 28.58 3.40
CA SER A 22 13.44 27.87 2.47
C SER A 22 14.84 27.59 3.04
N GLN A 23 15.29 28.41 4.00
CA GLN A 23 16.53 28.14 4.73
C GLN A 23 16.28 27.13 5.84
N ALA A 24 15.23 27.35 6.62
CA ALA A 24 14.81 26.45 7.70
C ALA A 24 14.63 25.01 7.20
N LEU A 25 13.96 24.79 6.05
CA LEU A 25 13.77 23.45 5.47
C LEU A 25 15.10 22.69 5.20
N ARG A 26 16.22 23.39 4.97
CA ARG A 26 17.53 22.75 4.76
C ARG A 26 18.10 22.14 6.04
N GLU A 27 17.55 22.51 7.20
CA GLU A 27 17.92 21.97 8.49
C GLU A 27 17.22 20.63 8.78
N TRP A 28 16.18 20.27 8.03
CA TRP A 28 15.36 19.10 8.30
C TRP A 28 15.73 17.91 7.42
N ARG A 29 15.76 16.72 8.01
CA ARG A 29 16.02 15.46 7.29
C ARG A 29 14.99 14.40 7.62
N TYR A 30 14.58 13.67 6.60
CA TYR A 30 13.91 12.38 6.77
C TYR A 30 14.95 11.29 7.03
N THR A 31 14.85 10.60 8.17
CA THR A 31 15.86 9.62 8.61
C THR A 31 15.45 8.17 8.41
N GLY A 32 14.22 7.92 7.96
CA GLY A 32 13.71 6.56 7.76
C GLY A 32 12.73 6.09 8.83
N ASP A 33 12.44 6.90 9.85
CA ASP A 33 11.41 6.61 10.85
C ASP A 33 10.02 6.87 10.25
N TYR A 34 9.16 5.85 10.23
CA TYR A 34 7.81 5.93 9.68
C TYR A 34 6.82 5.03 10.43
N HIS A 35 5.55 5.42 10.43
CA HIS A 35 4.51 4.80 11.26
C HIS A 35 3.18 4.62 10.49
N ASP A 36 2.51 3.51 10.73
CA ASP A 36 1.10 3.28 10.35
C ASP A 36 0.22 3.45 11.58
N LEU A 37 -0.63 4.48 11.58
CA LEU A 37 -1.61 4.74 12.64
C LEU A 37 -2.84 3.81 12.57
N GLU A 38 -2.85 2.88 11.61
CA GLU A 38 -3.92 1.92 11.29
C GLU A 38 -5.21 2.54 10.73
N ALA A 39 -5.53 3.77 11.14
CA ALA A 39 -6.64 4.59 10.67
C ALA A 39 -6.18 6.02 10.32
N PRO A 40 -6.84 6.69 9.36
CA PRO A 40 -6.59 8.11 9.06
C PRO A 40 -7.08 8.98 10.22
N SER A 41 -6.17 9.36 11.12
CA SER A 41 -6.54 9.92 12.43
C SER A 41 -5.64 11.06 12.92
N ALA A 42 -4.57 11.37 12.21
CA ALA A 42 -3.67 12.46 12.55
C ALA A 42 -3.69 13.56 11.50
N ASN A 43 -3.29 14.77 11.90
CA ASN A 43 -2.99 15.84 10.97
C ASN A 43 -1.48 15.84 10.68
N CYS A 44 -1.11 16.21 9.46
CA CYS A 44 0.30 16.44 9.11
C CYS A 44 0.85 17.62 9.91
N GLU A 45 1.86 17.40 10.74
CA GLU A 45 2.38 18.45 11.63
C GLU A 45 3.11 19.58 10.88
N LEU A 46 3.42 19.40 9.59
CA LEU A 46 3.98 20.46 8.76
C LEU A 46 2.91 21.31 8.07
N CYS A 47 1.96 20.71 7.36
CA CYS A 47 1.04 21.46 6.49
C CYS A 47 -0.42 21.47 6.97
N ASP A 48 -0.69 20.89 8.14
CA ASP A 48 -2.02 20.69 8.74
C ASP A 48 -3.02 19.95 7.85
N HIS A 49 -2.55 19.16 6.87
CA HIS A 49 -3.44 18.31 6.10
C HIS A 49 -4.06 17.25 7.03
N PRO A 50 -5.39 17.16 7.10
CA PRO A 50 -6.05 16.26 8.05
C PRO A 50 -6.00 14.80 7.60
N ASP A 51 -6.37 13.91 8.52
CA ASP A 51 -6.69 12.50 8.26
C ASP A 51 -5.57 11.70 7.57
N ILE A 52 -4.32 12.00 7.90
CA ILE A 52 -3.19 11.17 7.50
C ILE A 52 -3.13 9.90 8.35
N ARG A 53 -2.93 8.76 7.68
CA ARG A 53 -2.73 7.44 8.31
C ARG A 53 -1.25 7.10 8.46
N TYR A 54 -0.45 7.45 7.46
CA TYR A 54 0.98 7.13 7.42
C TYR A 54 1.79 8.39 7.73
N GLN A 55 2.62 8.30 8.74
CA GLN A 55 3.49 9.38 9.19
C GLN A 55 4.95 9.04 8.92
N PHE A 56 5.71 10.07 8.58
CA PHE A 56 7.14 10.03 8.31
C PHE A 56 7.78 11.07 9.21
N GLU A 57 8.71 10.65 10.05
CA GLU A 57 9.37 11.55 10.98
C GLU A 57 10.51 12.30 10.28
N ILE A 58 10.46 13.63 10.34
CA ILE A 58 11.58 14.48 9.97
C ILE A 58 12.20 15.05 11.24
N ARG A 59 13.52 15.24 11.22
CA ARG A 59 14.30 15.75 12.34
C ARG A 59 15.07 16.98 11.93
N ASN A 60 15.08 18.00 12.78
CA ASN A 60 15.95 19.16 12.61
C ASN A 60 17.37 18.81 13.11
N LEU A 61 18.37 19.06 12.28
CA LEU A 61 19.77 18.72 12.55
C LEU A 61 20.44 19.63 13.61
N HIS A 62 19.87 20.80 13.89
CA HIS A 62 20.43 21.77 14.83
C HIS A 62 19.70 21.81 16.18
N THR A 63 18.38 21.61 16.17
CA THR A 63 17.53 21.76 17.37
C THR A 63 17.06 20.42 17.96
N ALA A 64 17.33 19.30 17.28
CA ALA A 64 16.78 17.98 17.59
C ALA A 64 15.24 17.91 17.62
N ALA A 65 14.55 18.96 17.18
CA ALA A 65 13.10 18.98 17.01
C ALA A 65 12.66 17.95 15.98
N ARG A 66 11.42 17.48 16.09
CA ARG A 66 10.84 16.44 15.25
C ARG A 66 9.46 16.85 14.79
N LEU A 67 9.08 16.39 13.59
CA LEU A 67 7.74 16.51 13.06
C LEU A 67 7.32 15.21 12.39
N LEU A 68 6.08 14.78 12.62
CA LEU A 68 5.42 13.66 11.98
C LEU A 68 4.55 14.16 10.82
N ILE A 69 4.98 13.85 9.60
CA ILE A 69 4.40 14.43 8.39
C ILE A 69 3.94 13.37 7.39
N GLY A 70 3.11 13.74 6.43
CA GLY A 70 2.82 12.89 5.28
C GLY A 70 3.98 12.84 4.29
N SER A 71 4.16 11.72 3.58
CA SER A 71 5.23 11.57 2.56
C SER A 71 5.20 12.64 1.47
N GLU A 72 4.01 13.11 1.10
CA GLU A 72 3.84 14.16 0.09
C GLU A 72 4.48 15.49 0.51
N CYS A 73 4.57 15.77 1.82
CA CYS A 73 5.27 16.96 2.31
C CYS A 73 6.78 16.86 2.09
N ILE A 74 7.38 15.67 2.25
CA ILE A 74 8.81 15.47 1.96
C ILE A 74 9.10 15.82 0.49
N HIS A 75 8.27 15.31 -0.43
CA HIS A 75 8.41 15.57 -1.86
C HIS A 75 8.14 17.04 -2.22
N ARG A 76 7.07 17.62 -1.67
CA ARG A 76 6.62 18.98 -2.01
C ARG A 76 7.59 20.05 -1.53
N PHE A 77 8.13 19.91 -0.33
CA PHE A 77 9.04 20.87 0.26
C PHE A 77 10.53 20.58 -0.01
N GLY A 78 10.83 19.49 -0.73
CA GLY A 78 12.21 19.11 -1.07
C GLY A 78 13.05 18.76 0.16
N ILE A 79 12.44 18.15 1.18
CA ILE A 79 13.15 17.74 2.40
C ILE A 79 14.03 16.54 2.06
N ALA A 80 15.34 16.68 2.23
CA ALA A 80 16.28 15.62 1.91
C ALA A 80 16.18 14.45 2.89
N ALA A 81 16.37 13.23 2.39
CA ALA A 81 16.50 12.04 3.23
C ALA A 81 17.98 11.75 3.55
N THR A 82 18.20 10.87 4.52
CA THR A 82 19.52 10.29 4.80
C THR A 82 19.54 8.79 4.48
N ASP A 83 20.71 8.25 4.15
CA ASP A 83 20.93 6.80 4.07
C ASP A 83 21.27 6.19 5.43
N GLU A 84 21.54 4.87 5.44
CA GLU A 84 21.86 4.10 6.65
C GLU A 84 23.17 4.55 7.30
N GLU A 85 24.08 5.16 6.53
CA GLU A 85 25.32 5.77 7.03
C GLU A 85 25.14 7.24 7.45
N GLY A 86 23.91 7.78 7.41
CA GLY A 86 23.59 9.16 7.80
C GLY A 86 23.96 10.22 6.76
N ARG A 87 24.35 9.82 5.53
CA ARG A 87 24.70 10.76 4.46
C ARG A 87 23.44 11.32 3.82
N THR A 88 23.46 12.62 3.50
CA THR A 88 22.33 13.28 2.84
C THR A 88 22.20 12.79 1.39
N LEU A 89 21.00 12.32 1.04
CA LEU A 89 20.65 11.86 -0.29
C LEU A 89 20.29 13.03 -1.21
N ASP A 90 20.57 12.88 -2.50
CA ASP A 90 20.05 13.80 -3.52
C ASP A 90 18.53 13.68 -3.67
N ALA A 91 17.93 14.55 -4.49
CA ALA A 91 16.47 14.58 -4.68
C ALA A 91 15.91 13.27 -5.27
N LEU A 92 16.65 12.61 -6.17
CA LEU A 92 16.21 11.37 -6.82
C LEU A 92 16.26 10.19 -5.84
N ALA A 93 17.35 10.07 -5.09
CA ALA A 93 17.56 9.05 -4.09
C ALA A 93 16.60 9.24 -2.90
N THR A 94 16.38 10.50 -2.47
CA THR A 94 15.36 10.86 -1.48
C THR A 94 13.98 10.38 -1.92
N ARG A 95 13.56 10.72 -3.15
CA ARG A 95 12.27 10.29 -3.67
C ARG A 95 12.14 8.77 -3.68
N LYS A 96 13.15 8.05 -4.19
CA LYS A 96 13.18 6.58 -4.21
C LYS A 96 13.05 5.98 -2.81
N LYS A 97 13.75 6.53 -1.82
CA LYS A 97 13.69 6.08 -0.42
C LYS A 97 12.30 6.29 0.15
N VAL A 98 11.74 7.50 0.08
CA VAL A 98 10.40 7.81 0.61
C VAL A 98 9.33 6.93 -0.05
N ASP A 99 9.38 6.76 -1.37
CA ASP A 99 8.41 5.93 -2.09
C ASP A 99 8.55 4.44 -1.77
N ARG A 100 9.76 3.95 -1.50
CA ARG A 100 9.98 2.58 -1.00
C ARG A 100 9.41 2.43 0.41
N ASP A 101 9.74 3.32 1.32
CA ASP A 101 9.35 3.25 2.73
C ASP A 101 7.81 3.36 2.87
N ARG A 102 7.17 4.24 2.08
CA ARG A 102 5.71 4.32 1.94
C ARG A 102 5.10 3.01 1.42
N ARG A 103 5.67 2.43 0.35
CA ARG A 103 5.16 1.16 -0.20
C ARG A 103 5.27 0.04 0.83
N GLN A 104 6.36 0.01 1.60
CA GLN A 104 6.56 -0.97 2.66
C GLN A 104 5.45 -0.86 3.72
N LEU A 105 5.18 0.34 4.24
CA LEU A 105 4.08 0.57 5.19
C LEU A 105 2.73 0.07 4.67
N VAL A 106 2.38 0.43 3.44
CA VAL A 106 1.10 0.05 2.82
C VAL A 106 1.01 -1.47 2.67
N GLU A 107 2.09 -2.13 2.21
CA GLU A 107 2.12 -3.58 2.03
C GLU A 107 2.08 -4.33 3.36
N ASP A 108 2.74 -3.83 4.40
CA ASP A 108 2.72 -4.44 5.73
C ASP A 108 1.34 -4.31 6.38
N ALA A 109 0.70 -3.14 6.27
CA ALA A 109 -0.67 -2.93 6.71
C ALA A 109 -1.66 -3.86 5.99
N ARG A 110 -1.52 -3.99 4.66
CA ARG A 110 -2.29 -4.91 3.82
C ARG A 110 -2.09 -6.36 4.27
N ARG A 111 -0.83 -6.79 4.42
CA ARG A 111 -0.48 -8.15 4.84
C ARG A 111 -1.06 -8.49 6.21
N ARG A 112 -0.96 -7.56 7.18
CA ARG A 112 -1.53 -7.72 8.52
C ARG A 112 -3.04 -7.98 8.44
N ARG A 113 -3.81 -7.12 7.74
CA ARG A 113 -5.26 -7.32 7.59
C ARG A 113 -5.62 -8.64 6.94
N LEU A 114 -4.89 -9.02 5.90
CA LEU A 114 -5.12 -10.30 5.24
C LEU A 114 -4.86 -11.49 6.18
N VAL A 115 -3.72 -11.50 6.87
CA VAL A 115 -3.38 -12.59 7.79
C VAL A 115 -4.41 -12.66 8.93
N SER A 116 -4.83 -11.51 9.47
CA SER A 116 -5.90 -11.47 10.48
C SER A 116 -7.22 -12.07 9.96
N ALA A 117 -7.60 -11.80 8.71
CA ALA A 117 -8.79 -12.41 8.11
C ALA A 117 -8.66 -13.93 7.95
N LEU A 118 -7.47 -14.43 7.56
CA LEU A 118 -7.22 -15.87 7.47
C LEU A 118 -7.24 -16.53 8.86
N VAL A 119 -6.61 -15.93 9.87
CA VAL A 119 -6.65 -16.45 11.25
C VAL A 119 -8.09 -16.48 11.78
N ALA A 120 -8.87 -15.42 11.54
CA ALA A 120 -10.28 -15.40 11.90
C ALA A 120 -11.07 -16.52 11.21
N LEU A 121 -10.77 -16.82 9.94
CA LEU A 121 -11.37 -17.95 9.22
C LEU A 121 -11.00 -19.29 9.85
N ALA A 122 -9.73 -19.50 10.23
CA ALA A 122 -9.26 -20.73 10.85
C ALA A 122 -10.02 -21.02 12.16
N ASN A 123 -10.31 -19.98 12.95
CA ASN A 123 -11.05 -20.10 14.20
C ASN A 123 -12.51 -20.53 14.00
N VAL A 124 -13.18 -20.05 12.95
CA VAL A 124 -14.61 -20.37 12.68
C VAL A 124 -14.79 -21.59 11.75
N GLU A 125 -13.70 -22.10 11.17
CA GLU A 125 -13.71 -23.28 10.32
C GLU A 125 -12.47 -24.19 10.55
N PRO A 126 -12.37 -24.87 11.71
CA PRO A 126 -11.18 -25.65 12.09
C PRO A 126 -10.82 -26.80 11.15
N ASN A 127 -11.82 -27.33 10.42
CA ASN A 127 -11.62 -28.45 9.48
C ASN A 127 -11.11 -27.98 8.11
N PHE A 128 -10.97 -26.68 7.88
CA PHE A 128 -10.36 -26.15 6.68
C PHE A 128 -8.90 -25.81 6.97
N ASP A 129 -7.98 -26.42 6.22
CA ASP A 129 -6.54 -26.18 6.37
C ASP A 129 -6.15 -24.78 5.84
N VAL A 130 -6.46 -23.75 6.64
CA VAL A 130 -6.08 -22.36 6.38
C VAL A 130 -4.56 -22.17 6.45
N HIS A 131 -3.87 -22.96 7.26
CA HIS A 131 -2.42 -22.86 7.44
C HIS A 131 -1.68 -23.05 6.11
N SER A 132 -2.09 -24.03 5.30
CA SER A 132 -1.52 -24.20 3.94
C SER A 132 -1.63 -22.95 3.05
N PHE A 133 -2.68 -22.13 3.20
CA PHE A 133 -2.86 -20.88 2.45
C PHE A 133 -1.97 -19.76 2.98
N ILE A 134 -1.80 -19.69 4.30
CA ILE A 134 -0.88 -18.75 4.95
C ILE A 134 0.55 -19.04 4.50
N ASP A 135 0.98 -20.31 4.56
CA ASP A 135 2.33 -20.74 4.16
C ASP A 135 2.59 -20.48 2.68
N TYR A 136 1.61 -20.79 1.82
CA TYR A 136 1.69 -20.49 0.39
C TYR A 136 1.85 -18.99 0.15
N LEU A 137 1.09 -18.15 0.86
CA LEU A 137 1.18 -16.70 0.73
C LEU A 137 2.52 -16.16 1.22
N GLN A 138 3.05 -16.66 2.34
CA GLN A 138 4.36 -16.26 2.84
C GLN A 138 5.46 -16.57 1.82
N THR A 139 5.34 -17.69 1.11
CA THR A 139 6.32 -18.15 0.12
C THR A 139 6.16 -17.44 -1.24
N ARG A 140 4.93 -17.17 -1.69
CA ARG A 140 4.63 -16.71 -3.07
C ARG A 140 4.14 -15.27 -3.17
N GLY A 141 3.68 -14.68 -2.07
CA GLY A 141 3.14 -13.32 -2.01
C GLY A 141 1.77 -13.09 -2.68
N ALA A 142 1.19 -14.11 -3.32
CA ALA A 142 -0.09 -14.05 -4.01
C ALA A 142 -0.76 -15.43 -4.09
N PHE A 143 -2.08 -15.46 -4.32
CA PHE A 143 -2.88 -16.67 -4.53
C PHE A 143 -3.00 -17.02 -6.01
N THR A 144 -3.15 -18.31 -6.31
CA THR A 144 -3.68 -18.75 -7.61
C THR A 144 -5.19 -18.50 -7.70
N PRO A 145 -5.80 -18.44 -8.91
CA PRO A 145 -7.23 -18.15 -9.05
C PRO A 145 -8.15 -19.08 -8.27
N LYS A 146 -7.88 -20.39 -8.31
CA LYS A 146 -8.69 -21.38 -7.58
C LYS A 146 -8.53 -21.26 -6.06
N GLN A 147 -7.30 -21.03 -5.58
CA GLN A 147 -7.06 -20.80 -4.15
C GLN A 147 -7.82 -19.55 -3.67
N LEU A 148 -7.74 -18.46 -4.44
CA LEU A 148 -8.38 -17.21 -4.07
C LEU A 148 -9.91 -17.34 -4.06
N ALA A 149 -10.51 -17.94 -5.09
CA ALA A 149 -11.94 -18.20 -5.14
C ALA A 149 -12.40 -19.03 -3.92
N THR A 150 -11.65 -20.08 -3.57
CA THR A 150 -11.93 -20.94 -2.41
C THR A 150 -11.92 -20.14 -1.11
N VAL A 151 -10.88 -19.35 -0.86
CA VAL A 151 -10.72 -18.57 0.37
C VAL A 151 -11.81 -17.50 0.48
N LEU A 152 -12.04 -16.72 -0.57
CA LEU A 152 -13.05 -15.65 -0.57
C LEU A 152 -14.46 -16.22 -0.37
N TRP A 153 -14.77 -17.35 -0.98
CA TRP A 153 -16.05 -18.04 -0.76
C TRP A 153 -16.23 -18.43 0.72
N ARG A 154 -15.20 -18.99 1.36
CA ARG A 154 -15.25 -19.36 2.78
C ARG A 154 -15.38 -18.15 3.69
N LEU A 155 -14.57 -17.11 3.47
CA LEU A 155 -14.65 -15.85 4.22
C LEU A 155 -16.06 -15.26 4.16
N ARG A 156 -16.65 -15.19 2.96
CA ARG A 156 -18.02 -14.71 2.76
C ARG A 156 -19.05 -15.62 3.45
N LYS A 157 -18.95 -16.94 3.26
CA LYS A 157 -19.89 -17.92 3.85
C LYS A 157 -19.88 -17.87 5.39
N LYS A 158 -18.75 -17.56 5.99
CA LYS A 158 -18.56 -17.47 7.45
C LYS A 158 -18.71 -16.05 8.01
N GLY A 159 -18.98 -15.05 7.17
CA GLY A 159 -19.14 -13.66 7.61
C GLY A 159 -17.86 -13.02 8.16
N VAL A 160 -16.69 -13.52 7.77
CA VAL A 160 -15.41 -12.95 8.20
C VAL A 160 -15.18 -11.64 7.44
N VAL A 161 -15.00 -10.54 8.17
CA VAL A 161 -14.73 -9.21 7.60
C VAL A 161 -13.38 -9.22 6.90
N HIS A 162 -13.36 -8.76 5.64
CA HIS A 162 -12.15 -8.67 4.84
C HIS A 162 -12.32 -7.65 3.72
N SER A 163 -11.20 -7.10 3.23
CA SER A 163 -11.18 -6.27 2.02
C SER A 163 -10.64 -7.07 0.84
N PRO A 164 -11.34 -7.15 -0.31
CA PRO A 164 -10.84 -7.86 -1.50
C PRO A 164 -9.49 -7.32 -2.00
N GLN A 165 -9.23 -6.01 -1.84
CA GLN A 165 -7.97 -5.38 -2.27
C GLN A 165 -6.76 -5.88 -1.46
N ASP A 166 -6.99 -6.45 -0.28
CA ASP A 166 -5.91 -7.05 0.50
C ASP A 166 -5.46 -8.38 -0.10
N PHE A 167 -6.19 -9.01 -1.02
CA PHE A 167 -5.84 -10.29 -1.63
C PHE A 167 -5.20 -10.11 -3.01
N LYS A 168 -3.97 -10.59 -3.18
CA LYS A 168 -3.26 -10.54 -4.47
C LYS A 168 -3.47 -11.84 -5.25
N LEU A 169 -3.78 -11.69 -6.53
CA LEU A 169 -3.86 -12.81 -7.49
C LEU A 169 -2.61 -12.84 -8.38
N THR A 170 -2.09 -14.04 -8.67
CA THR A 170 -1.07 -14.24 -9.71
C THR A 170 -1.63 -14.94 -10.95
N ILE A 171 -1.36 -14.38 -12.13
CA ILE A 171 -1.67 -14.96 -13.45
C ILE A 171 -0.48 -14.91 -14.41
N ARG A 172 0.75 -15.06 -13.87
CA ARG A 172 1.98 -14.91 -14.66
C ARG A 172 2.19 -16.05 -15.67
N ARG A 173 1.82 -17.29 -15.32
CA ARG A 173 2.04 -18.47 -16.16
C ARG A 173 0.75 -18.90 -16.85
N GLY A 174 0.90 -19.66 -17.94
CA GLY A 174 -0.24 -20.19 -18.72
C GLY A 174 -1.21 -21.00 -17.86
N ARG A 175 -0.71 -21.76 -16.89
CA ARG A 175 -1.54 -22.53 -15.94
C ARG A 175 -2.48 -21.65 -15.12
N GLU A 176 -1.99 -20.55 -14.55
CA GLU A 176 -2.84 -19.66 -13.74
C GLU A 176 -3.83 -18.89 -14.62
N LYS A 177 -3.43 -18.48 -15.83
CA LYS A 177 -4.35 -17.87 -16.80
C LYS A 177 -5.49 -18.83 -17.17
N ALA A 178 -5.16 -20.08 -17.47
CA ALA A 178 -6.16 -21.12 -17.74
C ALA A 178 -7.08 -21.36 -16.54
N GLN A 179 -6.53 -21.39 -15.31
CA GLN A 179 -7.35 -21.49 -14.10
C GLN A 179 -8.33 -20.33 -13.97
N LEU A 180 -7.87 -19.10 -14.19
CA LEU A 180 -8.71 -17.90 -14.11
C LEU A 180 -9.86 -17.97 -15.12
N LEU A 181 -9.58 -18.38 -16.37
CA LEU A 181 -10.60 -18.52 -17.42
C LEU A 181 -11.52 -19.72 -17.23
N SER A 182 -11.14 -20.69 -16.40
CA SER A 182 -11.95 -21.87 -16.06
C SER A 182 -12.82 -21.69 -14.81
N LEU A 183 -12.73 -20.54 -14.13
CA LEU A 183 -13.59 -20.24 -12.99
C LEU A 183 -15.05 -20.17 -13.44
N LYS A 184 -15.96 -20.67 -12.61
CA LYS A 184 -17.40 -20.47 -12.79
C LYS A 184 -17.73 -18.99 -12.63
N ASP A 185 -18.85 -18.53 -13.19
CA ASP A 185 -19.24 -17.11 -13.16
C ASP A 185 -19.29 -16.54 -11.73
N TRP A 186 -19.81 -17.32 -10.78
CA TRP A 186 -19.87 -16.90 -9.37
C TRP A 186 -18.48 -16.84 -8.71
N GLU A 187 -17.54 -17.71 -9.09
CA GLU A 187 -16.15 -17.68 -8.61
C GLU A 187 -15.41 -16.48 -9.20
N MET A 188 -15.62 -16.22 -10.49
CA MET A 188 -15.08 -15.03 -11.16
C MET A 188 -15.61 -13.75 -10.52
N ALA A 189 -16.91 -13.69 -10.19
CA ALA A 189 -17.50 -12.54 -9.50
C ALA A 189 -16.86 -12.29 -8.13
N LEU A 190 -16.45 -13.33 -7.41
CA LEU A 190 -15.70 -13.21 -6.15
C LEU A 190 -14.28 -12.70 -6.36
N VAL A 191 -13.58 -13.18 -7.39
CA VAL A 191 -12.16 -12.88 -7.63
C VAL A 191 -11.97 -11.52 -8.31
N LYS A 192 -12.91 -11.08 -9.16
CA LYS A 192 -12.80 -9.86 -9.98
C LYS A 192 -12.41 -8.59 -9.18
N PRO A 193 -12.95 -8.33 -7.96
CA PRO A 193 -12.54 -7.19 -7.14
C PRO A 193 -11.08 -7.21 -6.65
N CYS A 194 -10.40 -8.36 -6.73
CA CYS A 194 -9.00 -8.52 -6.33
C CYS A 194 -8.01 -8.33 -7.49
N LEU A 195 -8.52 -8.15 -8.72
CA LEU A 195 -7.69 -8.01 -9.91
C LEU A 195 -7.02 -6.65 -9.98
N THR A 196 -5.77 -6.63 -10.42
CA THR A 196 -5.13 -5.37 -10.83
C THR A 196 -5.72 -4.86 -12.14
N THR A 197 -5.54 -3.58 -12.45
CA THR A 197 -5.95 -2.98 -13.72
C THR A 197 -5.44 -3.77 -14.93
N GLU A 198 -4.19 -4.22 -14.89
CA GLU A 198 -3.58 -5.03 -15.95
C GLU A 198 -4.25 -6.40 -16.11
N GLN A 199 -4.61 -7.05 -15.00
CA GLN A 199 -5.27 -8.36 -15.01
C GLN A 199 -6.72 -8.25 -15.51
N SER A 200 -7.43 -7.18 -15.14
CA SER A 200 -8.76 -6.86 -15.68
C SER A 200 -8.69 -6.62 -17.19
N ALA A 201 -7.74 -5.81 -17.65
CA ALA A 201 -7.54 -5.57 -19.08
C ALA A 201 -7.18 -6.85 -19.86
N TYR A 202 -6.46 -7.79 -19.24
CA TYR A 202 -6.22 -9.10 -19.83
C TYR A 202 -7.52 -9.89 -20.04
N LEU A 203 -8.43 -9.91 -19.06
CA LEU A 203 -9.72 -10.59 -19.19
C LEU A 203 -10.59 -9.99 -20.29
N GLU A 204 -10.64 -8.66 -20.39
CA GLU A 204 -11.38 -7.96 -21.45
C GLU A 204 -10.85 -8.33 -22.83
N LYS A 205 -9.52 -8.33 -23.01
CA LYS A 205 -8.88 -8.74 -24.28
C LYS A 205 -9.22 -10.17 -24.65
N VAL A 206 -9.26 -11.10 -23.68
CA VAL A 206 -9.63 -12.49 -23.95
C VAL A 206 -11.11 -12.61 -24.32
N ALA A 207 -12.00 -11.88 -23.63
CA ALA A 207 -13.43 -11.88 -23.92
C ALA A 207 -13.71 -11.40 -25.35
N HIS A 208 -13.12 -10.26 -25.77
CA HIS A 208 -13.27 -9.74 -27.13
C HIS A 208 -12.79 -10.71 -28.21
N ARG A 209 -11.69 -11.44 -27.97
CA ARG A 209 -11.20 -12.45 -28.94
C ARG A 209 -12.15 -13.63 -29.09
N ARG A 210 -12.79 -14.05 -28.00
CA ARG A 210 -13.77 -15.16 -28.04
C ARG A 210 -15.02 -14.74 -28.80
N SER A 211 -15.58 -13.57 -28.49
CA SER A 211 -16.73 -13.03 -29.23
C SER A 211 -16.44 -12.78 -30.72
N GLY A 212 -15.22 -12.34 -31.06
CA GLY A 212 -14.83 -12.16 -32.47
C GLY A 212 -14.58 -13.47 -33.24
N LEU A 213 -14.25 -14.56 -32.55
CA LEU A 213 -14.14 -15.90 -33.14
C LEU A 213 -15.52 -16.53 -33.36
N ASP A 214 -16.45 -16.30 -32.43
CA ASP A 214 -17.83 -16.79 -32.57
C ASP A 214 -18.53 -16.13 -33.78
N HIS A 215 -18.26 -14.85 -34.07
CA HIS A 215 -18.78 -14.15 -35.26
C HIS A 215 -18.13 -14.55 -36.60
N LEU A 216 -17.06 -15.35 -36.61
CA LEU A 216 -16.42 -15.85 -37.83
C LEU A 216 -16.82 -17.30 -38.16
N LEU A 217 -17.60 -17.93 -37.28
CA LEU A 217 -18.08 -19.31 -37.41
C LEU A 217 -19.60 -19.41 -37.64
N ASP A 218 -20.29 -18.26 -37.69
CA ASP A 218 -21.67 -18.08 -38.15
C ASP A 218 -21.71 -17.58 -39.60
#